data_AF-A0A1I7W8X5-F1
#
_entry.id   AF-A0A1I7W8X5-F1
#
_cell.length_a   1.000
_cell.length_b   1.000
_cell.length_c   1.000
_cell.angle_alpha   90.00
_cell.angle_beta   90.00
_cell.angle_gamma   90.00
#
_symmetry.space_group_name_H-M   'P 1'
#
loop_
_entity.id
_entity.type
_entity.pdbx_description
1 polymer ?
#
loop_
_entity_poly.entity_id
_entity_poly.type
_entity_poly.pdbx_seq_one_letter_code
_entity_poly.pdbx_strand_id
1 'polypeptide(L)'
;MCVEGEGFMNCIRWPEIPLEEIINRHEFLLKCGRYITPDPKHPQSKMENPELRRILDSSGYHFAVQVAGVSEEEWIIYRTLSIKMMEQSTSVVDGIEGLGDVIGLTVSYSLFLNA
;
A
#
# COMPACT_ATOMS: atom_id res chain seq x y z
N MET A 1 3.67 6.18 1.52
CA MET A 1 2.62 7.00 2.21
C MET A 1 3.13 8.36 2.70
N CYS A 2 4.35 8.49 3.24
CA CYS A 2 4.90 9.79 3.71
C CYS A 2 3.99 10.52 4.72
N VAL A 3 3.46 9.77 5.69
CA VAL A 3 2.56 10.30 6.73
C VAL A 3 3.34 10.49 8.01
N GLU A 4 3.15 11.64 8.66
CA GLU A 4 3.74 11.95 9.96
C GLU A 4 3.09 11.12 11.08
N GLY A 5 3.83 10.88 12.17
CA GLY A 5 3.38 10.05 13.29
C GLY A 5 2.03 10.49 13.90
N GLU A 6 1.75 11.80 13.90
CA GLU A 6 0.47 12.36 14.38
C GLU A 6 -0.74 11.88 13.55
N GLY A 7 -0.56 11.56 12.26
CA GLY A 7 -1.61 11.05 11.39
C GLY A 7 -2.16 9.68 11.85
N PHE A 8 -1.32 8.88 12.52
CA PHE A 8 -1.71 7.57 13.06
C PHE A 8 -2.47 7.66 14.38
N MET A 9 -2.35 8.77 15.12
CA MET A 9 -3.05 8.95 16.41
C MET A 9 -4.57 8.93 16.26
N ASN A 10 -5.08 9.29 15.08
CA ASN A 10 -6.51 9.30 14.76
C ASN A 10 -7.02 7.99 14.16
N CYS A 11 -6.14 7.02 13.94
CA CYS A 11 -6.49 5.70 13.43
C CYS A 11 -6.64 4.75 14.62
N ILE A 12 -7.77 4.05 14.72
CA ILE A 12 -8.05 3.16 15.85
C ILE A 12 -7.57 1.74 15.54
N ARG A 13 -7.71 1.32 14.28
CA ARG A 13 -7.50 -0.07 13.87
C ARG A 13 -6.10 -0.34 13.34
N TRP A 14 -5.29 0.69 13.09
CA TRP A 14 -3.96 0.52 12.51
C TRP A 14 -3.01 -0.40 13.31
N PRO A 15 -3.07 -0.49 14.66
CA PRO A 15 -2.23 -1.43 15.39
C PRO A 15 -2.70 -2.89 15.29
N GLU A 16 -3.97 -3.10 14.91
CA GLU A 16 -4.63 -4.41 14.88
C GLU A 16 -4.62 -5.03 13.47
N ILE A 17 -4.36 -4.24 12.44
CA ILE A 17 -4.33 -4.71 11.05
C ILE A 17 -2.92 -5.16 10.67
N PRO A 18 -2.79 -6.25 9.88
CA PRO A 18 -1.50 -6.66 9.33
C PRO A 18 -0.90 -5.58 8.43
N LEU A 19 0.43 -5.48 8.40
CA LEU A 19 1.14 -4.52 7.57
C LEU A 19 0.83 -4.72 6.08
N GLU A 20 0.61 -5.96 5.66
CA GLU A 20 0.25 -6.34 4.30
C GLU A 20 -1.08 -5.71 3.87
N GLU A 21 -2.05 -5.62 4.78
CA GLU A 21 -3.33 -4.94 4.51
C GLU A 21 -3.13 -3.43 4.34
N ILE A 22 -2.24 -2.82 5.13
CA ILE A 22 -1.88 -1.39 5.00
C ILE A 22 -1.24 -1.13 3.64
N ILE A 23 -0.27 -1.97 3.25
CA ILE A 23 0.43 -1.89 1.96
C ILE A 23 -0.58 -2.05 0.82
N ASN A 24 -1.41 -3.09 0.86
CA ASN A 24 -2.39 -3.38 -0.18
C ASN A 24 -3.35 -2.20 -0.39
N ARG A 25 -3.87 -1.61 0.70
CA ARG A 25 -4.75 -0.45 0.60
C ARG A 25 -4.05 0.77 0.00
N HIS A 26 -2.80 1.01 0.41
CA HIS A 26 -2.02 2.13 -0.14
C HIS A 26 -1.75 1.95 -1.64
N GLU A 27 -1.19 0.80 -2.02
CA GLU A 27 -0.84 0.49 -3.41
C GLU A 27 -2.06 0.51 -4.31
N PHE A 28 -3.18 -0.01 -3.82
CA PHE A 28 -4.43 0.01 -4.57
C PHE A 28 -4.88 1.44 -4.87
N LEU A 29 -4.82 2.36 -3.90
CA LEU A 29 -5.15 3.76 -4.15
C LEU A 29 -4.18 4.45 -5.13
N LEU A 30 -2.89 4.10 -5.11
CA LEU A 30 -1.94 4.58 -6.12
C LEU A 30 -2.33 4.09 -7.52
N LYS A 31 -2.66 2.80 -7.66
CA LYS A 31 -3.08 2.19 -8.94
C LYS A 31 -4.41 2.76 -9.46
N CYS A 32 -5.34 3.08 -8.56
CA CYS A 32 -6.59 3.76 -8.91
C CYS A 32 -6.42 5.26 -9.19
N GLY A 33 -5.22 5.82 -8.99
CA GLY A 33 -4.97 7.27 -9.10
C GLY A 33 -5.71 8.10 -8.04
N ARG A 34 -6.13 7.48 -6.93
CA ARG A 34 -6.84 8.12 -5.81
C ARG A 34 -5.91 8.57 -4.69
N TYR A 35 -4.64 8.22 -4.77
CA TYR A 35 -3.61 8.68 -3.86
C TYR A 35 -2.39 9.09 -4.68
N ILE A 36 -1.78 10.20 -4.31
CA ILE A 36 -0.53 10.68 -4.90
C ILE A 36 0.49 10.73 -3.77
N THR A 37 1.66 10.12 -3.97
CA THR A 37 2.73 10.18 -2.98
C THR A 37 3.18 11.64 -2.79
N PRO A 38 3.14 12.18 -1.57
CA PRO A 38 3.63 13.52 -1.29
C PRO A 38 5.09 13.69 -1.69
N ASP A 39 5.40 14.86 -2.22
CA ASP A 39 6.78 15.28 -2.50
C ASP A 39 7.07 16.61 -1.77
N PRO A 40 8.34 17.02 -1.61
CA PRO A 40 8.67 18.27 -0.92
C PRO A 40 8.05 19.54 -1.55
N LYS A 41 7.64 19.49 -2.82
CA LYS A 41 6.96 20.57 -3.54
C LYS A 41 5.43 20.50 -3.38
N HIS A 42 4.88 19.32 -3.14
CA HIS A 42 3.46 19.00 -2.95
C HIS A 42 3.28 18.21 -1.65
N PRO A 43 3.33 18.89 -0.49
CA PRO A 43 3.15 18.24 0.80
C PRO A 43 1.73 17.67 0.92
N GLN A 44 1.59 16.59 1.69
CA GLN A 44 0.32 15.88 1.92
C GLN A 44 -0.84 16.84 2.30
N SER A 45 -0.56 17.88 3.08
CA SER A 45 -1.55 18.88 3.53
C SER A 45 -2.16 19.74 2.41
N LYS A 46 -1.55 19.76 1.22
CA LYS A 46 -2.03 20.50 0.04
C LYS A 46 -2.63 19.57 -1.02
N MET A 47 -2.69 18.27 -0.77
CA MET A 47 -3.19 17.26 -1.70
C MET A 47 -4.60 16.83 -1.34
N GLU A 48 -5.41 16.48 -2.35
CA GLU A 48 -6.75 15.89 -2.15
C GLU A 48 -6.70 14.39 -1.84
N ASN A 49 -5.61 13.93 -1.21
CA ASN A 49 -5.47 12.53 -0.82
C ASN A 49 -6.51 12.17 0.26
N PRO A 50 -7.04 10.94 0.26
CA PRO A 50 -7.93 10.50 1.32
C PRO A 50 -7.25 10.50 2.69
N GLU A 51 -8.01 10.93 3.70
CA GLU A 51 -7.60 10.90 5.11
C GLU A 51 -7.14 9.50 5.54
N LEU A 52 -6.01 9.42 6.27
CA LEU A 52 -5.43 8.13 6.68
C LEU A 52 -6.43 7.26 7.45
N ARG A 53 -7.23 7.87 8.33
CA ARG A 53 -8.31 7.20 9.06
C ARG A 53 -9.32 6.53 8.13
N ARG A 54 -9.69 7.19 7.02
CA ARG A 54 -10.61 6.59 6.03
C ARG A 54 -9.95 5.45 5.27
N ILE A 55 -8.63 5.46 5.11
CA ILE A 55 -7.90 4.37 4.47
C ILE A 55 -7.79 3.16 5.41
N LEU A 56 -7.42 3.35 6.67
CA LEU A 56 -7.09 2.25 7.59
C LEU A 56 -8.29 1.72 8.37
N ASP A 57 -9.16 2.60 8.87
CA ASP A 57 -10.23 2.19 9.79
C ASP A 57 -11.51 1.73 9.07
N SER A 58 -11.64 2.03 7.77
CA SER A 58 -12.81 1.66 6.99
C SER A 58 -12.92 0.15 6.74
N SER A 59 -14.15 -0.34 6.58
CA SER A 59 -14.39 -1.71 6.12
C SER A 59 -14.01 -1.86 4.64
N GLY A 60 -13.79 -3.10 4.17
CA GLY A 60 -13.41 -3.36 2.78
C GLY A 60 -14.38 -2.74 1.75
N TYR A 61 -15.69 -2.89 1.98
CA TYR A 61 -16.72 -2.23 1.18
C TYR A 61 -16.58 -0.69 1.16
N HIS A 62 -16.48 -0.05 2.33
CA HIS A 62 -16.38 1.41 2.42
C HIS A 62 -15.08 1.93 1.81
N PHE A 63 -13.98 1.19 1.98
CA PHE A 63 -12.71 1.48 1.34
C PHE A 63 -12.86 1.44 -0.18
N ALA A 64 -13.38 0.34 -0.74
CA ALA A 64 -13.53 0.17 -2.19
C ALA A 64 -14.41 1.26 -2.81
N VAL A 65 -15.63 1.42 -2.29
CA VAL A 65 -16.63 2.30 -2.91
C VAL A 65 -16.38 3.78 -2.61
N GLN A 66 -16.06 4.13 -1.36
CA GLN A 66 -16.03 5.54 -0.95
C GLN A 66 -14.63 6.16 -0.96
N VAL A 67 -13.58 5.35 -0.89
CA VAL A 67 -12.19 5.84 -0.85
C VAL A 67 -11.51 5.61 -2.20
N ALA A 68 -11.59 4.39 -2.74
CA ALA A 68 -11.00 4.05 -4.02
C ALA A 68 -11.92 4.37 -5.22
N GLY A 69 -13.23 4.48 -5.00
CA GLY A 69 -14.20 4.81 -6.06
C GLY A 69 -14.38 3.69 -7.08
N VAL A 70 -14.27 2.44 -6.62
CA VAL A 70 -14.36 1.20 -7.40
C VAL A 70 -15.41 0.27 -6.80
N SER A 71 -15.74 -0.82 -7.48
CA SER A 71 -16.65 -1.84 -6.94
C SER A 71 -15.99 -2.66 -5.83
N GLU A 72 -16.79 -3.29 -4.96
CA GLU A 72 -16.24 -4.16 -3.91
C GLU A 72 -15.54 -5.39 -4.50
N GLU A 73 -16.06 -5.91 -5.62
CA GLU A 73 -15.51 -7.05 -6.34
C GLU A 73 -14.11 -6.77 -6.87
N GLU A 74 -13.86 -5.58 -7.42
CA GLU A 74 -12.54 -5.17 -7.90
C GLU A 74 -11.49 -5.17 -6.77
N TRP A 75 -11.89 -4.71 -5.58
CA TRP A 75 -11.04 -4.75 -4.39
C TRP A 75 -10.76 -6.17 -3.91
N ILE A 76 -11.79 -7.04 -3.87
CA ILE A 76 -11.63 -8.45 -3.47
C ILE A 76 -10.65 -9.17 -4.41
N ILE A 77 -10.83 -8.99 -5.72
CA ILE A 77 -9.95 -9.59 -6.74
C ILE A 77 -8.52 -9.10 -6.57
N TYR A 78 -8.32 -7.80 -6.37
CA TYR A 78 -7.00 -7.23 -6.15
C TYR A 78 -6.32 -7.83 -4.92
N ARG A 79 -7.03 -7.89 -3.78
CA ARG A 79 -6.47 -8.46 -2.54
C ARG A 79 -6.06 -9.92 -2.74
N THR A 80 -6.89 -10.73 -3.39
CA THR A 80 -6.54 -12.14 -3.70
C THR A 80 -5.33 -12.25 -4.63
N LEU A 81 -5.22 -11.35 -5.61
CA LEU A 81 -4.05 -11.31 -6.51
C LEU A 81 -2.78 -10.93 -5.75
N SER A 82 -2.82 -9.90 -4.90
CA SER A 82 -1.67 -9.45 -4.11
C SER A 82 -1.11 -10.55 -3.22
N ILE A 83 -1.99 -11.31 -2.55
CA ILE A 83 -1.58 -12.45 -1.70
C ILE A 83 -0.82 -13.48 -2.54
N LYS A 84 -1.35 -13.86 -3.71
CA LYS A 84 -0.67 -14.83 -4.60
C LYS A 84 0.68 -14.33 -5.11
N MET A 85 0.80 -13.05 -5.41
CA MET A 85 2.07 -12.46 -5.85
C MET A 85 3.11 -12.45 -4.73
N MET A 86 2.70 -12.22 -3.48
CA MET A 86 3.56 -12.32 -2.31
C MET A 86 4.02 -13.76 -2.09
N GLU A 87 3.09 -14.74 -2.14
CA GLU A 87 3.39 -16.17 -1.99
C GLU A 87 4.43 -16.64 -3.02
N GLN A 88 4.27 -16.24 -4.29
CA GLN A 88 5.22 -16.56 -5.36
C GLN A 88 6.60 -15.94 -5.14
N SER A 89 6.65 -14.74 -4.56
CA SER A 89 7.91 -14.07 -4.24
C SER A 89 8.63 -14.74 -3.07
N THR A 90 7.88 -15.28 -2.10
CA THR A 90 8.43 -16.02 -0.95
C THR A 90 8.85 -17.45 -1.28
N SER A 91 8.27 -18.11 -2.29
CA SER A 91 8.70 -19.48 -2.66
C SER A 91 10.00 -19.53 -3.49
N VAL A 92 10.49 -18.39 -3.97
CA VAL A 92 11.76 -18.31 -4.74
C VAL A 92 12.99 -18.23 -3.82
N VAL A 93 12.81 -17.83 -2.56
CA VAL A 93 13.92 -17.68 -1.60
C VAL A 93 14.35 -18.99 -0.92
N ASP A 94 13.59 -20.08 -1.03
CA ASP A 94 13.98 -21.39 -0.50
C ASP A 94 14.85 -22.23 -1.45
N GLY A 95 15.15 -21.71 -2.66
CA GLY A 95 15.84 -22.46 -3.72
C GLY A 95 17.11 -21.85 -4.30
N ILE A 96 17.60 -20.70 -3.79
CA ILE A 96 18.75 -20.01 -4.40
C ILE A 96 19.80 -19.67 -3.33
N GLU A 97 20.47 -20.70 -2.83
CA GLU A 97 21.86 -20.55 -2.38
C GLU A 97 22.76 -20.61 -3.61
N GLY A 98 23.16 -19.44 -4.12
CA GLY A 98 24.28 -19.34 -5.06
C GLY A 98 23.90 -19.01 -6.49
N LEU A 99 23.51 -17.76 -6.75
CA LEU A 99 23.94 -17.04 -7.95
C LEU A 99 23.75 -15.55 -7.67
N GLY A 100 24.87 -14.93 -7.28
CA GLY A 100 25.01 -13.49 -7.32
C GLY A 100 24.87 -13.00 -8.76
N ASP A 101 24.21 -11.85 -8.87
CA ASP A 101 24.02 -11.05 -10.07
C ASP A 101 23.00 -11.57 -11.10
N VAL A 102 22.18 -10.60 -11.58
CA VAL A 102 21.09 -10.74 -12.56
C VAL A 102 19.83 -11.36 -11.88
N ILE A 103 18.76 -10.66 -11.49
CA ILE A 103 17.90 -9.76 -12.28
C ILE A 103 16.98 -8.93 -11.33
N GLY A 104 17.26 -7.64 -11.14
CA GLY A 104 16.36 -6.54 -11.52
C GLY A 104 14.88 -6.44 -11.08
N LEU A 105 14.42 -6.97 -9.93
CA LEU A 105 13.09 -6.60 -9.39
C LEU A 105 13.07 -6.14 -7.93
N THR A 106 14.23 -6.06 -7.27
CA THR A 106 14.36 -5.56 -5.89
C THR A 106 14.43 -4.04 -5.76
N VAL A 107 14.24 -3.29 -6.86
CA VAL A 107 14.37 -1.82 -6.85
C VAL A 107 12.99 -1.16 -6.95
N SER A 108 12.25 -1.19 -5.85
CA SER A 108 11.25 -0.15 -5.55
C SER A 108 11.12 0.12 -4.06
N TYR A 109 11.68 -0.73 -3.18
CA TYR A 109 11.71 -0.46 -1.74
C TYR A 109 12.86 0.46 -1.29
N SER A 110 13.95 0.56 -2.06
CA SER A 110 15.14 1.35 -1.69
C SER A 110 15.14 2.81 -2.18
N LEU A 111 14.17 3.22 -3.02
CA LEU A 111 14.02 4.62 -3.46
C LEU A 111 13.13 5.47 -2.54
N PHE A 112 12.46 4.86 -1.55
CA PHE A 112 11.58 5.57 -0.62
C PHE A 112 12.23 6.07 0.67
N LEU A 113 13.54 5.83 0.87
CA LEU A 113 14.26 6.24 2.09
C LEU A 113 15.38 7.28 1.87
N ASN A 114 15.57 7.78 0.65
CA ASN A 114 16.54 8.85 0.36
C ASN A 114 15.95 9.89 -0.61
N ALA A 115 14.88 10.56 -0.19
CA ALA A 115 14.42 11.81 -0.82
C ALA A 115 13.89 12.76 0.25
#